data_AF-A0A432QNU0-F1
#
_entry.id   AF-A0A432QNU0-F1
#
_cell.length_a   1.000
_cell.length_b   1.000
_cell.length_c   1.000
_cell.angle_alpha   90.00
_cell.angle_beta   90.00
_cell.angle_gamma   90.00
#
_symmetry.space_group_name_H-M   'P 1'
#
loop_
_entity.id
_entity.type
_entity.pdbx_description
1 polymer ?
#
loop_
_entity_poly.entity_id
_entity_poly.type
_entity_poly.pdbx_seq_one_letter_code
_entity_poly.pdbx_strand_id
1 'polypeptide(L)'
;MNDDSRKEILEDEVLILRDSGEIPEIAYHATLYYLTKDENGPGLGVLNEEELALLQEAALERYQEIVLRDLDPDNRDLGIYRGIRRSIYNWQRMQDFCGRLGRNCSFFKETVAWALSDFLA
;
A
#
# COMPACT_ATOMS: atom_id res chain seq x y z
N MET A 1 18.39 -7.99 -19.64
CA MET A 1 17.17 -7.17 -19.78
C MET A 1 17.61 -5.73 -20.00
N ASN A 2 16.99 -5.01 -20.93
CA ASN A 2 17.25 -3.57 -21.09
C ASN A 2 16.50 -2.79 -19.99
N ASP A 3 16.84 -1.51 -19.84
CA ASP A 3 16.29 -0.65 -18.79
C ASP A 3 14.79 -0.39 -18.97
N ASP A 4 14.35 -0.21 -20.22
CA ASP A 4 12.93 0.03 -20.54
C ASP A 4 12.02 -1.14 -20.14
N SER A 5 12.39 -2.38 -20.45
CA SER A 5 11.57 -3.54 -20.04
C SER A 5 11.58 -3.76 -18.53
N ARG A 6 12.65 -3.36 -17.83
CA ARG A 6 12.69 -3.42 -16.36
C ARG A 6 11.67 -2.46 -15.75
N LYS A 7 11.61 -1.25 -16.31
CA LYS A 7 10.68 -0.22 -15.87
C LYS A 7 9.23 -0.61 -16.12
N GLU A 8 8.92 -1.14 -17.31
CA GLU A 8 7.57 -1.63 -17.64
C GLU A 8 7.10 -2.71 -16.64
N ILE A 9 7.96 -3.68 -16.31
CA ILE A 9 7.65 -4.73 -15.32
C ILE A 9 7.35 -4.12 -13.94
N LEU A 10 8.13 -3.12 -13.51
CA LEU A 10 7.90 -2.46 -12.22
C LEU A 10 6.59 -1.66 -12.22
N GLU A 11 6.25 -0.99 -13.32
CA GLU A 11 4.98 -0.27 -13.46
C GLU A 11 3.78 -1.21 -13.39
N ASP A 12 3.86 -2.37 -14.06
CA ASP A 12 2.82 -3.41 -13.98
C ASP A 12 2.67 -3.95 -12.54
N GLU A 13 3.77 -4.22 -11.86
CA GLU A 13 3.74 -4.71 -10.48
C GLU A 13 3.22 -3.68 -9.49
N VAL A 14 3.49 -2.39 -9.70
CA VAL A 14 2.89 -1.31 -8.90
C VAL A 14 1.37 -1.31 -9.05
N LEU A 15 0.86 -1.51 -10.26
CA LEU A 15 -0.58 -1.60 -10.51
C LEU A 15 -1.18 -2.82 -9.79
N ILE A 16 -0.55 -3.99 -9.92
CA ILE A 16 -0.98 -5.23 -9.26
C ILE A 16 -0.99 -5.06 -7.73
N LEU A 17 0.05 -4.47 -7.16
CA LEU A 17 0.17 -4.25 -5.72
C LEU A 17 -1.02 -3.44 -5.20
N ARG A 18 -1.37 -2.35 -5.90
CA ARG A 18 -2.49 -1.46 -5.53
C ARG A 18 -3.84 -2.17 -5.62
N ASP A 19 -4.03 -3.04 -6.61
CA ASP A 19 -5.33 -3.66 -6.91
C ASP A 19 -5.50 -5.10 -6.39
N SER A 20 -4.48 -5.66 -5.73
CA SER A 20 -4.43 -7.06 -5.26
C SER A 20 -5.58 -7.50 -4.34
N GLY A 21 -6.27 -6.57 -3.67
CA GLY A 21 -7.29 -6.88 -2.65
C GLY A 21 -6.74 -7.45 -1.35
N GLU A 22 -5.43 -7.68 -1.28
CA GLU A 22 -4.69 -8.17 -0.12
C GLU A 22 -4.35 -7.04 0.87
N ILE A 23 -3.79 -7.41 2.02
CA ILE A 23 -3.17 -6.43 2.93
C ILE A 23 -1.96 -5.82 2.19
N PRO A 24 -1.80 -4.48 2.13
CA PRO A 24 -0.76 -3.86 1.30
C PRO A 24 0.66 -4.33 1.58
N GLU A 25 1.01 -4.60 2.85
CA GLU A 25 2.33 -5.17 3.20
C GLU A 25 2.52 -6.61 2.68
N ILE A 26 1.46 -7.42 2.66
CA ILE A 26 1.50 -8.76 2.07
C ILE A 26 1.70 -8.66 0.57
N ALA A 27 0.94 -7.79 -0.11
CA ALA A 27 1.09 -7.54 -1.54
C ALA A 27 2.50 -7.05 -1.89
N TYR A 28 3.06 -6.12 -1.12
CA TYR A 28 4.44 -5.65 -1.25
C TYR A 28 5.45 -6.80 -1.18
N HIS A 29 5.36 -7.67 -0.17
CA HIS A 29 6.27 -8.80 -0.04
C HIS A 29 6.08 -9.87 -1.12
N ALA A 30 4.85 -10.08 -1.58
CA ALA A 30 4.56 -10.97 -2.70
C ALA A 30 5.19 -10.45 -3.99
N THR A 31 5.03 -9.15 -4.30
CA THR A 31 5.68 -8.49 -5.44
C THR A 31 7.20 -8.57 -5.34
N LEU A 32 7.79 -8.30 -4.17
CA LEU A 32 9.24 -8.46 -3.99
C LEU A 32 9.70 -9.89 -4.28
N TYR A 33 8.95 -10.88 -3.79
CA TYR A 33 9.27 -12.28 -4.04
C TYR A 33 9.18 -12.63 -5.53
N TYR A 34 8.09 -12.25 -6.18
CA TYR A 34 7.88 -12.45 -7.62
C TYR A 34 9.02 -11.83 -8.44
N LEU A 35 9.33 -10.57 -8.18
CA LEU A 35 10.37 -9.84 -8.91
C LEU A 35 11.76 -10.44 -8.76
N THR A 36 12.09 -11.02 -7.60
CA THR A 36 13.49 -11.33 -7.24
C THR A 36 13.82 -12.81 -7.06
N LYS A 37 12.86 -13.64 -6.66
CA LYS A 37 13.10 -15.01 -6.19
C LYS A 37 12.23 -16.07 -6.86
N ASP A 38 11.08 -15.70 -7.39
CA ASP A 38 10.17 -16.67 -8.04
C ASP A 38 10.79 -17.21 -9.32
N GLU A 39 10.75 -18.54 -9.48
CA GLU A 39 11.23 -19.25 -10.67
C GLU A 39 10.44 -18.90 -11.93
N ASN A 40 9.17 -18.50 -11.76
CA ASN A 40 8.30 -18.02 -12.84
C ASN A 40 8.30 -16.49 -12.97
N GLY A 41 9.04 -15.79 -12.11
CA GLY A 41 9.14 -14.34 -12.11
C GLY A 41 10.20 -13.78 -13.07
N PRO A 42 10.28 -12.45 -13.20
CA PRO A 42 11.23 -11.79 -14.11
C PRO A 42 12.70 -11.95 -13.71
N GLY A 43 13.00 -12.45 -12.50
CA GLY A 43 14.36 -12.74 -12.07
C GLY A 43 15.26 -11.50 -12.00
N LEU A 44 14.70 -10.38 -11.51
CA LEU A 44 15.35 -9.06 -11.48
C LEU A 44 16.59 -9.00 -10.57
N GLY A 45 16.83 -10.02 -9.75
CA GLY A 45 17.92 -10.06 -8.78
C GLY A 45 17.69 -9.06 -7.65
N VAL A 46 18.69 -8.24 -7.34
CA VAL A 46 18.60 -7.21 -6.30
C VAL A 46 17.97 -5.94 -6.90
N LEU A 47 16.93 -5.43 -6.25
CA LEU A 47 16.35 -4.13 -6.60
C LEU A 47 17.20 -2.99 -6.02
N ASN A 48 17.30 -1.87 -6.75
CA ASN A 48 17.96 -0.68 -6.26
C ASN A 48 17.04 0.12 -5.29
N GLU A 49 17.58 1.17 -4.68
CA GLU A 49 16.85 1.97 -3.68
C GLU A 49 15.62 2.69 -4.26
N GLU A 50 15.69 3.17 -5.51
CA GLU A 50 14.58 3.87 -6.17
C GLU A 50 13.43 2.91 -6.48
N GLU A 51 13.75 1.70 -6.93
CA GLU A 51 12.77 0.64 -7.22
C GLU A 51 12.09 0.14 -5.95
N LEU A 52 12.87 -0.03 -4.87
CA LEU A 52 12.32 -0.37 -3.56
C LEU A 52 11.41 0.74 -3.03
N ALA A 53 11.83 1.99 -3.17
CA ALA A 53 11.04 3.14 -2.74
C ALA A 53 9.72 3.22 -3.51
N LEU A 54 9.73 2.97 -4.81
CA LEU A 54 8.52 2.94 -5.66
C LEU A 54 7.49 1.92 -5.14
N LEU A 55 7.92 0.68 -4.88
CA LEU A 55 7.04 -0.38 -4.39
C LEU A 55 6.54 -0.11 -2.96
N GLN A 56 7.40 0.46 -2.10
CA GLN A 56 7.03 0.86 -0.74
C GLN A 56 6.00 1.98 -0.74
N GLU A 57 6.15 2.95 -1.64
CA GLU A 57 5.21 4.07 -1.78
C GLU A 57 3.85 3.56 -2.28
N ALA A 58 3.83 2.66 -3.28
CA ALA A 58 2.60 2.05 -3.75
C ALA A 58 1.82 1.33 -2.63
N ALA A 59 2.53 0.62 -1.74
CA ALA A 59 1.91 -0.03 -0.57
C ALA A 59 1.40 1.00 0.45
N LEU A 60 2.14 2.07 0.67
CA LEU A 60 1.78 3.13 1.59
C LEU A 60 0.55 3.91 1.12
N GLU A 61 0.52 4.31 -0.15
CA GLU A 61 -0.63 4.95 -0.79
C GLU A 61 -1.87 4.06 -0.69
N ARG A 62 -1.72 2.75 -0.93
CA ARG A 62 -2.84 1.83 -0.78
C ARG A 62 -3.34 1.73 0.66
N TYR A 63 -2.44 1.75 1.65
CA TYR A 63 -2.85 1.84 3.06
C TYR A 63 -3.66 3.12 3.34
N GLN A 64 -3.22 4.26 2.82
CA GLN A 64 -3.90 5.55 3.00
C GLN A 64 -5.33 5.50 2.43
N GLU A 65 -5.48 4.98 1.21
CA GLU A 65 -6.78 4.83 0.56
C GLU A 65 -7.75 3.98 1.37
N ILE A 66 -7.32 2.79 1.82
CA ILE A 66 -8.21 1.87 2.55
C ILE A 66 -8.55 2.39 3.95
N VAL A 67 -7.68 3.21 4.56
CA VAL A 67 -7.95 3.87 5.84
C VAL A 67 -9.02 4.94 5.64
N LEU A 68 -8.87 5.81 4.64
CA LEU A 68 -9.81 6.89 4.37
C LEU A 68 -11.14 6.42 3.81
N ARG A 69 -11.16 5.34 3.02
CA ARG A 69 -12.39 4.76 2.45
C ARG A 69 -13.45 4.53 3.54
N ASP A 70 -13.04 3.93 4.66
CA ASP A 70 -13.94 3.59 5.77
C ASP A 70 -14.17 4.77 6.74
N LEU A 71 -13.58 5.94 6.48
CA LEU A 71 -13.75 7.20 7.21
C LEU A 71 -14.43 8.29 6.36
N ASP A 72 -14.82 7.98 5.13
CA ASP A 72 -15.56 8.88 4.27
C ASP A 72 -17.08 8.71 4.53
N PRO A 73 -17.80 9.77 4.94
CA PRO A 73 -19.23 9.70 5.18
C PRO A 73 -20.04 9.20 3.97
N ASP A 74 -19.62 9.55 2.75
CA ASP A 74 -20.33 9.21 1.51
C ASP A 74 -20.28 7.70 1.23
N ASN A 75 -19.30 7.00 1.81
CA ASN A 75 -19.17 5.56 1.63
C ASN A 75 -20.07 4.75 2.58
N ARG A 76 -20.65 5.34 3.63
CA ARG A 76 -21.32 4.62 4.74
C ARG A 76 -22.38 3.61 4.31
N ASP A 77 -23.16 3.95 3.28
CA ASP A 77 -24.27 3.13 2.79
C ASP A 77 -23.89 2.28 1.58
N LEU A 78 -22.63 2.34 1.13
CA LEU A 78 -22.13 1.57 -0.01
C LEU A 78 -21.58 0.21 0.42
N GLY A 79 -21.67 -0.78 -0.47
CA GLY A 79 -21.14 -2.14 -0.22
C GLY A 79 -19.62 -2.21 -0.04
N ILE A 80 -18.91 -1.12 -0.35
CA ILE A 80 -17.46 -0.99 -0.15
C ILE A 80 -17.09 -0.64 1.31
N TYR A 81 -18.03 -0.10 2.10
CA TYR A 81 -17.81 0.23 3.49
C TYR A 81 -17.62 -1.02 4.34
N ARG A 82 -16.50 -1.08 5.08
CA ARG A 82 -16.16 -2.23 5.93
C ARG A 82 -16.14 -1.89 7.42
N GLY A 83 -16.41 -0.65 7.79
CA GLY A 83 -16.51 -0.19 9.17
C GLY A 83 -15.24 0.44 9.73
N ILE A 84 -15.40 1.38 10.68
CA ILE A 84 -14.31 2.09 11.37
C ILE A 84 -13.28 1.12 11.96
N ARG A 85 -13.71 -0.03 12.49
CA ARG A 85 -12.81 -1.05 13.04
C ARG A 85 -11.77 -1.51 12.00
N ARG A 86 -12.16 -1.64 10.73
CA ARG A 86 -11.23 -2.02 9.66
C ARG A 86 -10.26 -0.89 9.32
N SER A 87 -10.72 0.36 9.33
CA SER A 87 -9.85 1.55 9.22
C SER A 87 -8.78 1.56 10.31
N ILE A 88 -9.15 1.33 11.58
CA ILE A 88 -8.21 1.28 12.71
C ILE A 88 -7.12 0.22 12.51
N TYR A 89 -7.50 -1.00 12.11
CA TYR A 89 -6.52 -2.07 11.86
C TYR A 89 -5.59 -1.75 10.69
N ASN A 90 -6.11 -1.14 9.62
CA ASN A 90 -5.29 -0.74 8.49
C ASN A 90 -4.35 0.41 8.86
N TRP A 91 -4.79 1.36 9.68
CA TRP A 91 -3.94 2.42 10.22
C TRP A 91 -2.80 1.85 11.07
N GLN A 92 -3.08 0.90 11.97
CA GLN A 92 -2.06 0.24 12.78
C GLN A 92 -1.03 -0.51 11.91
N ARG A 93 -1.50 -1.28 10.93
CA ARG A 93 -0.61 -1.99 9.99
C ARG A 93 0.26 -1.04 9.18
N MET A 94 -0.30 0.07 8.72
CA MET A 94 0.46 1.10 8.01
C MET A 94 1.59 1.66 8.89
N GLN A 95 1.32 1.93 10.17
CA GLN A 95 2.34 2.41 11.10
C GLN A 95 3.42 1.37 11.37
N ASP A 96 3.04 0.10 11.58
CA ASP A 96 3.98 -1.00 11.75
C ASP A 96 4.86 -1.19 10.49
N PHE A 97 4.25 -1.13 9.31
CA PHE A 97 4.94 -1.20 8.02
C PHE A 97 5.97 -0.08 7.91
N CYS A 98 5.58 1.17 8.17
CA CYS A 98 6.51 2.31 8.17
C CYS A 98 7.65 2.13 9.18
N GLY A 99 7.36 1.61 10.37
CA GLY A 99 8.36 1.26 11.37
C GLY A 99 9.38 0.23 10.86
N ARG A 100 8.93 -0.81 10.15
CA ARG A 100 9.81 -1.82 9.51
C ARG A 100 10.66 -1.23 8.38
N LEU A 101 10.14 -0.24 7.66
CA LEU A 101 10.89 0.50 6.66
C LEU A 101 11.88 1.53 7.26
N GLY A 102 11.84 1.75 8.59
CA GLY A 102 12.59 2.82 9.23
C GLY A 102 12.13 4.22 8.84
N ARG A 103 10.92 4.36 8.29
CA ARG A 103 10.33 5.64 7.86
C ARG A 103 9.37 6.16 8.92
N ASN A 104 9.33 7.48 9.09
CA ASN A 104 8.30 8.12 9.89
C ASN A 104 7.11 8.50 9.01
N CYS A 105 5.98 7.80 9.16
CA CYS A 105 4.74 8.07 8.44
C CYS A 105 3.71 8.86 9.26
N SER A 106 4.17 9.72 10.19
CA SER A 106 3.28 10.57 10.99
C SER A 106 2.55 11.62 10.16
N PHE A 107 3.00 11.90 8.93
CA PHE A 107 2.40 12.92 8.05
C PHE A 107 0.91 12.67 7.76
N PHE A 108 0.47 11.42 7.77
CA PHE A 108 -0.91 11.05 7.46
C PHE A 108 -1.87 11.15 8.67
N LYS A 109 -1.32 11.35 9.87
CA LYS A 109 -2.11 11.33 11.12
C LYS A 109 -3.18 12.42 11.15
N GLU A 110 -2.83 13.62 10.73
CA GLU A 110 -3.77 14.75 10.75
C GLU A 110 -4.93 14.49 9.78
N THR A 111 -4.64 14.02 8.56
CA THR A 111 -5.66 13.64 7.57
C THR A 111 -6.64 12.62 8.12
N VAL A 112 -6.15 11.56 8.78
CA VAL A 112 -7.00 10.53 9.40
C VAL A 112 -7.84 11.09 10.55
N ALA A 113 -7.27 11.99 11.36
CA ALA A 113 -8.00 12.62 12.45
C ALA A 113 -9.14 13.52 11.95
N TRP A 114 -8.89 14.29 10.89
CA TRP A 114 -9.92 15.11 10.24
C TRP A 114 -11.02 14.23 9.64
N ALA A 115 -10.67 13.20 8.87
CA ALA A 115 -11.64 12.29 8.26
C ALA A 115 -12.50 11.57 9.32
N LEU A 116 -11.89 11.09 10.41
CA LEU A 116 -12.63 10.49 11.51
C LEU A 116 -13.58 11.49 12.19
N SER A 117 -13.16 12.73 12.37
CA SER A 117 -14.00 13.77 12.98
C SER A 117 -15.21 14.09 12.11
N ASP A 118 -15.00 14.22 10.80
CA ASP A 118 -16.06 14.43 9.82
C ASP A 118 -17.02 13.23 9.76
N PHE A 119 -16.51 12.00 9.80
CA PHE A 119 -17.33 10.79 9.86
C PHE A 119 -18.24 10.71 11.09
N LEU A 120 -17.83 11.27 12.22
CA LEU A 120 -18.56 11.19 13.49
C LEU A 120 -19.56 12.34 13.72
N ALA A 121 -19.50 13.40 12.91
CA ALA A 121 -20.41 14.54 12.97
C ALA A 121 -21.82 14.18 12.48
#